data_AF-A0A554UZI1-F1
#
_entry.id   AF-A0A554UZI1-F1
#
_cell.length_a   1.000
_cell.length_b   1.000
_cell.length_c   1.000
_cell.angle_alpha   90.00
_cell.angle_beta   90.00
_cell.angle_gamma   90.00
#
_symmetry.space_group_name_H-M   'P 1'
#
loop_
_entity.id
_entity.type
_entity.pdbx_description
1 polymer ?
#
loop_
_entity_poly.entity_id
_entity_poly.type
_entity_poly.pdbx_seq_one_letter_code
_entity_poly.pdbx_strand_id
1 'polypeptide(L)'
;MRELSKCLEMAARRRHRDRIVQRLGTTALGVVALVSVATLTASADPFPTTAPPVPTPVNLNDYCANPGAIGRLSNGRTVYCTRVRGTDAYVWSYTRNLLPRDPHARPYACDRDVCRLPDGSVAPNYMRCGILCGEPPTSGDVQSGLSACFNSGVAFEECERRTH
;
A
#
# COMPACT_ATOMS: atom_id res chain seq x y z
N MET A 1 24.18 30.25 -18.51
CA MET A 1 22.87 30.84 -18.85
C MET A 1 22.02 30.03 -19.84
N ARG A 2 22.47 28.88 -20.36
CA ARG A 2 21.71 28.07 -21.34
C ARG A 2 20.74 27.03 -20.73
N GLU A 3 20.91 26.71 -19.45
CA GLU A 3 20.11 25.68 -18.75
C GLU A 3 18.79 26.22 -18.16
N LEU A 4 18.71 27.50 -17.79
CA LEU A 4 17.48 28.11 -17.26
C LEU A 4 16.37 28.24 -18.32
N SER A 5 16.73 28.40 -19.60
CA SER A 5 15.74 28.41 -20.70
C SER A 5 14.99 27.08 -20.84
N LYS A 6 15.66 25.93 -20.60
CA LYS A 6 15.03 24.61 -20.76
C LYS A 6 13.97 24.33 -19.67
N CYS A 7 14.19 24.82 -18.44
CA CYS A 7 13.25 24.64 -17.34
C CYS A 7 11.94 25.43 -17.53
N LEU A 8 12.03 26.66 -18.05
CA LEU A 8 10.83 27.49 -18.30
C LEU A 8 9.99 26.94 -19.46
N GLU A 9 10.64 26.39 -20.50
CA GLU A 9 9.95 25.82 -21.66
C GLU A 9 9.22 24.50 -21.34
N MET A 10 9.72 23.72 -20.38
CA MET A 10 9.05 22.49 -19.92
C MET A 10 7.87 22.75 -18.98
N ALA A 11 7.90 23.84 -18.20
CA ALA A 11 6.80 24.20 -17.29
C ALA A 11 5.57 24.77 -18.04
N ALA A 12 5.77 25.40 -19.20
CA ALA A 12 4.69 25.93 -20.04
C ALA A 12 3.91 24.82 -20.78
N ARG A 13 4.59 23.74 -21.20
CA ARG A 13 3.96 22.63 -21.95
C ARG A 13 3.04 21.74 -21.08
N ARG A 14 3.29 21.64 -19.78
CA ARG A 14 2.44 20.82 -18.88
C ARG A 14 1.05 21.43 -18.62
N ARG A 15 0.94 22.76 -18.57
CA ARG A 15 -0.34 23.44 -18.30
C ARG A 15 -1.34 23.40 -19.45
N HIS A 16 -0.90 23.10 -20.67
CA HIS A 16 -1.76 23.10 -21.87
C HIS A 16 -2.43 21.74 -22.14
N ARG A 17 -1.95 20.65 -21.52
CA ARG A 17 -2.43 19.29 -21.80
C ARG A 17 -3.70 18.91 -21.01
N ASP A 18 -4.01 19.62 -19.93
CA ASP A 18 -5.12 19.29 -19.02
C ASP A 18 -6.47 19.98 -19.35
N ARG A 19 -6.61 20.69 -20.48
CA ARG A 19 -7.85 21.41 -20.84
C ARG A 19 -8.55 20.93 -22.12
N ILE A 20 -8.06 19.88 -22.79
CA ILE A 20 -8.54 19.50 -24.12
C ILE A 20 -8.91 18.01 -24.19
N VAL A 21 -9.78 17.52 -23.31
CA VAL A 21 -10.59 16.31 -23.60
C VAL A 21 -11.97 16.50 -22.97
N GLN A 22 -12.66 17.55 -23.42
CA GLN A 22 -14.09 17.71 -23.22
C GLN A 22 -14.70 17.90 -24.61
N ARG A 23 -15.69 17.05 -24.92
CA ARG A 23 -16.62 17.09 -26.06
C ARG A 23 -16.18 16.40 -27.35
N LEU A 24 -17.20 15.81 -28.00
CA LEU A 24 -17.32 15.17 -29.33
C LEU A 24 -17.54 13.66 -29.19
N GLY A 25 -18.65 13.06 -29.66
CA GLY A 25 -19.71 13.59 -30.49
C GLY A 25 -20.90 12.62 -30.58
N THR A 26 -22.03 13.23 -30.90
CA THR A 26 -23.36 12.66 -31.18
C THR A 26 -23.46 12.07 -32.60
N THR A 27 -24.57 11.33 -32.81
CA THR A 27 -25.16 10.82 -34.08
C THR A 27 -24.68 9.42 -34.51
N ALA A 28 -25.52 8.47 -34.95
CA ALA A 28 -26.71 8.60 -35.77
C ALA A 28 -27.76 7.48 -35.57
N LEU A 29 -28.92 7.74 -36.17
CA LEU A 29 -30.22 7.06 -36.15
C LEU A 29 -30.25 5.71 -36.87
N GLY A 30 -31.07 4.78 -36.36
CA GLY A 30 -31.55 3.58 -37.07
C GLY A 30 -32.89 3.12 -36.47
N VAL A 31 -33.91 2.97 -37.32
CA VAL A 31 -35.35 2.86 -36.98
C VAL A 31 -35.88 1.42 -37.21
N VAL A 32 -36.96 1.07 -36.49
CA VAL A 32 -37.97 -0.01 -36.71
C VAL A 32 -37.56 -1.40 -36.17
N ALA A 33 -38.30 -2.13 -35.30
CA ALA A 33 -39.70 -2.55 -35.40
C ALA A 33 -40.38 -2.90 -34.04
N LEU A 34 -41.71 -2.86 -34.05
CA LEU A 34 -42.71 -3.16 -33.00
C LEU A 34 -42.68 -4.63 -32.50
N VAL A 35 -42.99 -4.89 -31.21
CA VAL A 35 -43.96 -5.91 -30.69
C VAL A 35 -44.25 -5.62 -29.19
N SER A 36 -45.53 -5.66 -28.83
CA SER A 36 -46.17 -5.42 -27.52
C SER A 36 -45.89 -6.50 -26.45
N VAL A 37 -46.03 -6.18 -25.15
CA VAL A 37 -46.86 -6.85 -24.11
C VAL A 37 -46.63 -6.15 -22.76
N ALA A 38 -47.71 -5.82 -22.06
CA ALA A 38 -47.70 -5.19 -20.73
C ALA A 38 -47.36 -6.21 -19.62
N THR A 39 -46.43 -5.83 -18.73
CA THR A 39 -46.31 -6.38 -17.38
C THR A 39 -45.97 -5.24 -16.41
N LEU A 40 -46.92 -4.92 -15.52
CA LEU A 40 -46.69 -4.08 -14.35
C LEU A 40 -45.73 -4.82 -13.42
N THR A 41 -44.44 -4.51 -13.52
CA THR A 41 -43.41 -4.96 -12.57
C THR A 41 -42.99 -3.75 -11.74
N ALA A 42 -43.09 -3.91 -10.42
CA ALA A 42 -42.71 -2.91 -9.43
C ALA A 42 -41.28 -2.41 -9.72
N SER A 43 -41.13 -1.09 -9.82
CA SER A 43 -39.86 -0.41 -10.00
C SER A 43 -39.01 -0.55 -8.73
N ALA A 44 -38.17 -1.59 -8.69
CA ALA A 44 -36.95 -1.60 -7.90
C ALA A 44 -35.82 -1.16 -8.84
N ASP A 45 -35.32 0.05 -8.64
CA ASP A 45 -34.16 0.61 -9.34
C ASP A 45 -32.98 -0.38 -9.34
N PRO A 46 -32.50 -0.86 -10.51
CA PRO A 46 -31.25 -1.57 -10.60
C PRO A 46 -30.15 -0.55 -10.86
N PHE A 47 -29.84 0.30 -9.87
CA PHE A 47 -28.55 0.97 -9.89
C PHE A 47 -27.49 -0.10 -9.62
N PRO A 48 -26.57 -0.41 -10.57
CA PRO A 48 -25.39 -1.15 -10.22
C PRO A 48 -24.57 -0.24 -9.29
N THR A 49 -24.72 -0.41 -7.99
CA THR A 49 -23.72 0.06 -7.03
C THR A 49 -22.46 -0.75 -7.31
N THR A 50 -21.62 -0.25 -8.22
CA THR A 50 -20.24 -0.69 -8.32
C THR A 50 -19.60 -0.30 -6.99
N ALA A 51 -19.50 -1.27 -6.08
CA ALA A 51 -18.73 -1.08 -4.86
C ALA A 51 -17.32 -0.60 -5.26
N PRO A 52 -16.76 0.43 -4.60
CA PRO A 52 -15.40 0.84 -4.88
C PRO A 52 -14.47 -0.38 -4.74
N PRO A 53 -13.48 -0.54 -5.64
CA PRO A 53 -12.59 -1.69 -5.59
C PRO A 53 -12.00 -1.80 -4.19
N VAL A 54 -12.22 -2.95 -3.55
CA VAL A 54 -11.62 -3.25 -2.26
C VAL A 54 -10.10 -3.24 -2.50
N PRO A 55 -9.32 -2.37 -1.81
CA PRO A 55 -7.88 -2.37 -1.98
C PRO A 55 -7.34 -3.75 -1.61
N THR A 56 -6.58 -4.35 -2.51
CA THR A 56 -5.96 -5.65 -2.27
C THR A 56 -4.99 -5.53 -1.09
N PRO A 57 -5.02 -6.47 -0.12
CA PRO A 57 -4.08 -6.44 0.98
C PRO A 57 -2.66 -6.56 0.44
N VAL A 58 -1.76 -5.72 0.94
CA VAL A 58 -0.33 -5.82 0.66
C VAL A 58 0.30 -6.78 1.66
N ASN A 59 1.45 -7.38 1.32
CA ASN A 59 2.22 -8.11 2.32
C ASN A 59 3.27 -7.18 2.95
N LEU A 60 3.50 -7.39 4.24
CA LEU A 60 4.55 -6.70 4.97
C LEU A 60 5.91 -7.09 4.38
N ASN A 61 6.85 -6.15 4.34
CA ASN A 61 8.19 -6.28 3.78
C ASN A 61 8.30 -6.41 2.26
N ASP A 62 7.23 -6.70 1.52
CA ASP A 62 7.27 -6.71 0.05
C ASP A 62 7.73 -5.34 -0.49
N TYR A 63 8.50 -5.37 -1.57
CA TYR A 63 8.85 -4.15 -2.31
C TYR A 63 7.59 -3.44 -2.82
N CYS A 64 7.66 -2.12 -2.82
CA CYS A 64 6.57 -1.25 -3.25
C CYS A 64 7.11 -0.15 -4.18
N ALA A 65 6.30 0.25 -5.16
CA ALA A 65 6.73 1.17 -6.21
C ALA A 65 6.49 2.65 -5.88
N ASN A 66 5.55 2.95 -4.97
CA ASN A 66 5.02 4.29 -4.77
C ASN A 66 5.46 4.85 -3.40
N PRO A 67 6.48 5.73 -3.35
CA PRO A 67 6.99 6.31 -2.10
C PRO A 67 5.87 6.93 -1.25
N GLY A 68 5.81 6.56 0.03
CA GLY A 68 4.82 7.10 0.97
C GLY A 68 3.39 6.61 0.75
N ALA A 69 3.16 5.67 -0.18
CA ALA A 69 1.86 5.02 -0.32
C ALA A 69 1.44 4.37 1.00
N ILE A 70 0.12 4.32 1.22
CA ILE A 70 -0.48 3.70 2.40
C ILE A 70 -1.16 2.41 1.96
N GLY A 71 -0.79 1.31 2.59
CA GLY A 71 -1.34 -0.02 2.35
C GLY A 71 -2.08 -0.55 3.58
N ARG A 72 -2.86 -1.61 3.37
CA ARG A 72 -3.47 -2.40 4.45
C ARG A 72 -3.01 -3.84 4.31
N LEU A 73 -2.62 -4.44 5.43
CA LEU A 73 -2.33 -5.88 5.50
C LEU A 73 -3.65 -6.66 5.59
N SER A 74 -3.57 -7.98 5.39
CA SER A 74 -4.72 -8.90 5.56
C SER A 74 -5.36 -8.84 6.95
N ASN A 75 -4.59 -8.49 7.98
CA ASN A 75 -5.06 -8.31 9.36
C ASN A 75 -5.63 -6.90 9.64
N GLY A 76 -5.83 -6.07 8.60
CA GLY A 76 -6.37 -4.72 8.71
C GLY A 76 -5.38 -3.66 9.18
N ARG A 77 -4.14 -4.02 9.54
CA ARG A 77 -3.13 -3.03 9.97
C ARG A 77 -2.68 -2.15 8.80
N THR A 78 -2.43 -0.88 9.10
CA THR A 78 -1.86 0.09 8.16
C THR A 78 -0.36 -0.12 8.03
N VAL A 79 0.14 -0.05 6.80
CA VAL A 79 1.57 -0.03 6.46
C VAL A 79 1.86 1.09 5.47
N TYR A 80 3.13 1.43 5.33
CA TYR A 80 3.63 2.54 4.53
C TYR A 80 4.72 2.05 3.59
N CYS A 81 4.73 2.56 2.37
CA CYS A 81 5.79 2.29 1.40
C CYS A 81 6.99 3.17 1.72
N THR A 82 7.95 2.59 2.43
CA THR A 82 9.00 3.32 3.15
C THR A 82 10.37 3.03 2.54
N ARG A 83 11.18 4.07 2.38
CA ARG A 83 12.51 3.96 1.78
C ARG A 83 13.49 3.29 2.73
N VAL A 84 14.34 2.43 2.17
CA VAL A 84 15.49 1.88 2.88
C VAL A 84 16.66 2.87 2.83
N ARG A 85 17.30 3.10 3.98
CA ARG A 85 18.43 4.01 4.13
C ARG A 85 19.60 3.56 3.26
N GLY A 86 20.16 4.49 2.49
CA GLY A 86 21.32 4.23 1.64
C GLY A 86 21.01 3.48 0.35
N THR A 87 19.72 3.28 0.01
CA THR A 87 19.30 2.65 -1.25
C THR A 87 18.14 3.42 -1.89
N ASP A 88 17.75 3.01 -3.11
CA ASP A 88 16.55 3.50 -3.80
C ASP A 88 15.37 2.53 -3.70
N ALA A 89 15.49 1.51 -2.85
CA ALA A 89 14.43 0.53 -2.61
C ALA A 89 13.39 1.06 -1.59
N TYR A 90 12.13 0.69 -1.82
CA TYR A 90 11.02 0.95 -0.92
C TYR A 90 10.30 -0.36 -0.61
N VAL A 91 9.92 -0.53 0.65
CA VAL A 91 9.24 -1.74 1.14
C VAL A 91 8.07 -1.37 2.05
N TRP A 92 7.04 -2.22 2.10
CA TRP A 92 5.92 -2.05 3.01
C TRP A 92 6.36 -2.25 4.47
N SER A 93 6.19 -1.21 5.30
CA SER A 93 6.61 -1.21 6.70
C SER A 93 5.56 -0.60 7.63
N TYR A 94 5.59 -0.95 8.91
CA TYR A 94 4.74 -0.33 9.92
C TYR A 94 5.12 1.12 10.26
N THR A 95 6.30 1.58 9.84
CA THR A 95 6.80 2.94 10.10
C THR A 95 6.96 3.72 8.79
N ARG A 96 6.71 5.03 8.84
CA ARG A 96 7.04 5.99 7.76
C ARG A 96 8.52 6.39 7.74
N ASN A 97 9.26 6.11 8.82
CA ASN A 97 10.66 6.51 8.95
C ASN A 97 11.59 5.65 8.10
N LEU A 98 12.71 6.21 7.63
CA LEU A 98 13.69 5.47 6.84
C LEU A 98 14.09 4.15 7.52
N LEU A 99 13.92 3.05 6.79
CA LEU A 99 14.32 1.75 7.28
C LEU A 99 15.83 1.68 7.37
N PRO A 100 16.41 1.28 8.52
CA PRO A 100 17.85 1.25 8.70
C PRO A 100 18.54 0.22 7.80
N ARG A 101 17.83 -0.85 7.43
CA ARG A 101 18.33 -1.94 6.59
C ARG A 101 17.20 -2.56 5.78
N ASP A 102 17.53 -2.96 4.56
CA ASP A 102 16.63 -3.71 3.69
C ASP A 102 16.21 -5.04 4.35
N PRO A 103 14.91 -5.32 4.54
CA PRO A 103 14.41 -6.60 5.04
C PRO A 103 14.87 -7.79 4.19
N HIS A 104 15.04 -7.62 2.88
CA HIS A 104 15.47 -8.68 1.96
C HIS A 104 16.99 -8.88 1.91
N ALA A 105 17.79 -7.95 2.45
CA ALA A 105 19.25 -8.09 2.55
C ALA A 105 19.71 -8.78 3.85
N ARG A 106 18.77 -9.30 4.64
CA ARG A 106 19.05 -10.05 5.85
C ARG A 106 19.46 -11.48 5.49
N PRO A 107 20.26 -12.17 6.32
CA PRO A 107 20.60 -13.57 6.07
C PRO A 107 19.43 -14.52 6.38
N TYR A 108 18.21 -14.01 6.50
CA TYR A 108 16.99 -14.77 6.75
C TYR A 108 15.81 -14.09 6.05
N ALA A 109 14.83 -14.87 5.62
CA ALA A 109 13.58 -14.40 5.05
C ALA A 109 12.54 -14.17 6.15
N CYS A 110 11.79 -13.08 6.04
CA CYS A 110 10.60 -12.82 6.85
C CYS A 110 9.38 -13.46 6.19
N ASP A 111 8.94 -14.62 6.71
CA ASP A 111 7.61 -15.16 6.40
C ASP A 111 6.58 -14.55 7.36
N ARG A 112 5.29 -14.87 7.18
CA ARG A 112 4.19 -14.28 7.99
C ARG A 112 4.31 -14.55 9.48
N ASP A 113 4.86 -15.71 9.85
CA ASP A 113 4.84 -16.22 11.23
C ASP A 113 6.22 -16.62 11.76
N VAL A 114 7.25 -16.66 10.91
CA VAL A 114 8.60 -17.13 11.27
C VAL A 114 9.68 -16.53 10.39
N CYS A 115 10.84 -16.19 10.96
CA CYS A 115 12.03 -15.88 10.19
C CYS A 115 12.84 -17.15 9.90
N ARG A 116 13.16 -17.39 8.63
CA ARG A 116 13.88 -18.58 8.18
C ARG A 116 15.24 -18.24 7.62
N LEU A 117 16.26 -18.97 8.03
CA LEU A 117 17.58 -18.96 7.41
C LEU A 117 17.51 -19.55 5.99
N PRO A 118 18.55 -19.36 5.14
CA PRO A 118 18.52 -19.79 3.74
C PRO A 118 18.52 -21.31 3.59
N ASP A 119 18.93 -22.03 4.63
CA ASP A 119 18.85 -23.49 4.75
C ASP A 119 17.44 -24.00 5.16
N GLY A 120 16.47 -23.08 5.33
CA GLY A 120 15.09 -23.37 5.73
C GLY A 120 14.88 -23.50 7.24
N SER A 121 15.95 -23.50 8.03
CA SER A 121 15.88 -23.58 9.49
C SER A 121 15.29 -22.30 10.09
N VAL A 122 14.68 -22.40 11.28
CA VAL A 122 14.11 -21.23 11.98
C VAL A 122 15.25 -20.40 12.57
N ALA A 123 15.22 -19.09 12.34
CA ALA A 123 16.20 -18.17 12.89
C ALA A 123 16.21 -18.25 14.43
N PRO A 124 17.39 -18.40 15.07
CA PRO A 124 17.49 -18.45 16.52
C PRO A 124 17.02 -17.13 17.15
N ASN A 125 16.62 -17.17 18.43
CA ASN A 125 15.95 -16.07 19.15
C ASN A 125 16.63 -14.69 19.02
N TYR A 126 17.96 -14.65 19.03
CA TYR A 126 18.72 -13.40 18.90
C TYR A 126 18.68 -12.78 17.49
N MET A 127 18.22 -13.54 16.49
CA MET A 127 18.03 -13.10 15.10
C MET A 127 16.56 -12.98 14.70
N ARG A 128 15.61 -13.15 15.65
CA ARG A 128 14.18 -13.03 15.35
C ARG A 128 13.85 -11.61 14.94
N CYS A 129 12.98 -11.50 13.96
CA CYS A 129 12.58 -10.25 13.34
C CYS A 129 11.48 -9.55 14.13
N GLY A 130 10.78 -10.30 14.98
CA GLY A 130 9.76 -9.82 15.90
C GLY A 130 8.55 -9.24 15.17
N ILE A 131 7.96 -8.23 15.80
CA ILE A 131 6.70 -7.62 15.34
C ILE A 131 6.81 -7.08 13.90
N LEU A 132 8.02 -6.67 13.50
CA LEU A 132 8.29 -6.10 12.17
C LEU A 132 8.21 -7.10 11.01
N CYS A 133 8.11 -8.40 11.29
CA CYS A 133 7.90 -9.43 10.27
C CYS A 133 6.71 -10.32 10.58
N GLY A 134 5.77 -9.90 11.44
CA GLY A 134 4.63 -10.73 11.84
C GLY A 134 4.97 -11.86 12.81
N GLU A 135 6.24 -11.98 13.22
CA GLU A 135 6.66 -12.94 14.24
C GLU A 135 6.20 -12.55 15.65
N PRO A 136 6.11 -13.52 16.58
CA PRO A 136 6.00 -13.23 18.01
C PRO A 136 7.08 -12.22 18.46
N PRO A 137 6.79 -11.34 19.42
CA PRO A 137 7.68 -10.25 19.81
C PRO A 137 9.07 -10.73 20.25
N THR A 138 10.09 -9.91 20.02
CA THR A 138 11.43 -10.13 20.60
C THR A 138 11.40 -9.83 22.10
N SER A 139 12.41 -10.30 22.84
CA SER A 139 12.54 -9.95 24.27
C SER A 139 12.63 -8.43 24.49
N GLY A 140 13.20 -7.68 23.55
CA GLY A 140 13.23 -6.22 23.59
C GLY A 140 11.84 -5.61 23.42
N ASP A 141 11.04 -6.12 22.48
CA ASP A 141 9.66 -5.67 22.25
C ASP A 141 8.75 -5.96 23.45
N VAL A 142 8.98 -7.06 24.16
CA VAL A 142 8.23 -7.40 25.38
C VAL A 142 8.65 -6.50 26.54
N GLN A 143 9.96 -6.38 26.80
CA GLN A 143 10.47 -5.62 27.95
C GLN A 143 10.22 -4.11 27.82
N SER A 144 10.24 -3.57 26.61
CA SER A 144 9.91 -2.16 26.35
C SER A 144 8.40 -1.87 26.44
N GLY A 145 7.55 -2.90 26.41
CA GLY A 145 6.09 -2.74 26.32
C GLY A 145 5.59 -2.47 24.89
N LEU A 146 6.48 -2.43 23.89
CA LEU A 146 6.13 -2.20 22.49
C LEU A 146 5.11 -3.24 22.00
N SER A 147 5.33 -4.51 22.33
CA SER A 147 4.42 -5.59 21.94
C SER A 147 3.04 -5.46 22.56
N ALA A 148 2.94 -5.07 23.84
CA ALA A 148 1.66 -4.93 24.51
C ALA A 148 0.84 -3.79 23.88
N CYS A 149 1.49 -2.66 23.60
CA CYS A 149 0.86 -1.55 22.89
C CYS A 149 0.43 -1.94 21.47
N PHE A 150 1.29 -2.61 20.70
CA PHE A 150 0.97 -2.99 19.32
C PHE A 150 -0.18 -3.99 19.26
N ASN A 151 -0.26 -4.90 20.23
CA ASN A 151 -1.32 -5.90 20.34
C ASN A 151 -2.66 -5.32 20.79
N SER A 152 -2.68 -4.16 21.45
CA SER A 152 -3.93 -3.46 21.79
C SER A 152 -4.59 -2.73 20.61
N GLY A 153 -4.04 -2.90 19.39
CA GLY A 153 -4.56 -2.29 18.17
C GLY A 153 -4.08 -0.85 17.91
N VAL A 154 -3.19 -0.33 18.75
CA VAL A 154 -2.56 0.98 18.54
C VAL A 154 -1.60 0.90 17.35
N ALA A 155 -1.48 1.99 16.59
CA ALA A 155 -0.55 2.08 15.47
C ALA A 155 0.91 1.91 15.95
N PHE A 156 1.74 1.20 15.18
CA PHE A 156 3.12 0.89 15.55
C PHE A 156 3.94 2.15 15.92
N GLU A 157 3.80 3.22 15.13
CA GLU A 157 4.51 4.49 15.33
C GLU A 157 4.17 5.13 16.68
N GLU A 158 2.92 5.01 17.12
CA GLU A 158 2.47 5.52 18.42
C GLU A 158 3.01 4.65 19.57
N CYS A 159 3.15 3.34 19.35
CA CYS A 159 3.78 2.45 20.32
C CYS A 159 5.28 2.72 20.43
N GLU A 160 5.98 2.85 19.30
CA GLU A 160 7.40 3.15 19.24
C GLU A 160 7.71 4.46 20.00
N ARG A 161 6.88 5.50 19.82
CA ARG A 161 7.00 6.79 20.52
C ARG A 161 6.76 6.71 22.03
N ARG A 162 6.00 5.72 22.51
CA ARG A 162 5.69 5.57 23.95
C ARG A 162 6.76 4.77 24.69
N THR A 163 7.52 3.94 23.98
CA THR A 163 8.40 2.93 24.57
C THR A 163 9.89 3.17 24.31
N HIS A 164 10.23 4.18 23.50
CA HIS A 164 11.59 4.66 23.21
C HIS A 164 11.70 6.15 23.50
#